data_AF-A0AAX4HM94-F1
#
_entry.id   AF-A0AAX4HM94-F1
#
_cell.length_a   1.000
_cell.length_b   1.000
_cell.length_c   1.000
_cell.angle_alpha   90.00
_cell.angle_beta   90.00
_cell.angle_gamma   90.00
#
_symmetry.space_group_name_H-M   'P 1'
#
loop_
_entity.id
_entity.type
_entity.pdbx_description
1 polymer ?
#
loop_
_entity_poly.entity_id
_entity_poly.type
_entity_poly.pdbx_seq_one_letter_code
_entity_poly.pdbx_strand_id
1 'polypeptide(L)'
;MNTIKPSSISLEYNEFKTLSTEGTGKLILQCLGGSGWITAKDDPNDYIVYEGCVLEFPENQPAILLQGLSSKLEIEVRRVEC
;
A
#
# COMPACT_ATOMS: atom_id res chain seq x y z
N MET A 1 6.57 -21.82 6.46
CA MET A 1 5.64 -20.84 5.86
C MET A 1 5.58 -19.66 6.81
N ASN A 2 6.43 -18.64 6.59
CA ASN A 2 6.39 -17.43 7.41
C ASN A 2 5.27 -16.55 6.88
N THR A 3 4.06 -16.77 7.38
CA THR A 3 2.91 -15.93 7.07
C THR A 3 3.19 -14.55 7.66
N ILE A 4 3.62 -13.61 6.82
CA ILE A 4 3.72 -12.20 7.21
C ILE A 4 2.33 -11.80 7.67
N LYS A 5 2.20 -11.45 8.96
CA LYS A 5 0.91 -10.97 9.49
C LYS A 5 0.53 -9.73 8.69
N PRO A 6 -0.68 -9.66 8.12
CA PRO A 6 -1.12 -8.46 7.42
C PRO A 6 -0.98 -7.26 8.36
N SER A 7 -0.33 -6.20 7.86
CA SER A 7 -0.22 -4.94 8.59
C SER A 7 -1.29 -3.99 8.07
N SER A 8 -2.09 -3.46 8.99
CA SER A 8 -3.05 -2.40 8.69
C SER A 8 -2.40 -1.04 8.89
N ILE A 9 -2.61 -0.14 7.94
CA ILE A 9 -2.18 1.26 7.99
C ILE A 9 -3.44 2.11 8.00
N SER A 10 -3.47 3.09 8.90
CA SER A 10 -4.50 4.13 8.90
C SER A 10 -3.82 5.48 8.79
N LEU A 11 -4.34 6.34 7.89
CA LEU A 11 -3.88 7.71 7.68
C LEU A 11 -5.08 8.65 7.74
N GLU A 12 -4.90 9.78 8.40
CA GLU A 12 -5.85 10.90 8.35
C GLU A 12 -5.63 11.72 7.06
N TYR A 13 -6.50 12.71 6.83
CA TYR A 13 -6.39 13.61 5.69
C TYR A 13 -5.01 14.30 5.64
N ASN A 14 -4.35 14.24 4.48
CA ASN A 14 -3.00 14.75 4.21
C ASN A 14 -1.87 14.13 5.05
N GLU A 15 -2.11 13.04 5.78
CA GLU A 15 -1.02 12.27 6.36
C GLU A 15 -0.31 11.43 5.30
N PHE A 16 1.00 11.28 5.49
CA PHE A 16 1.88 10.53 4.60
C PHE A 16 2.52 9.37 5.37
N LYS A 17 2.67 8.23 4.68
CA LYS A 17 3.41 7.08 5.21
C LYS A 17 4.23 6.42 4.12
N THR A 18 5.53 6.28 4.38
CA THR A 18 6.41 5.47 3.55
C THR A 18 6.46 4.05 4.09
N LEU A 19 6.31 3.08 3.19
CA LEU A 19 6.52 1.66 3.43
C LEU A 19 7.83 1.25 2.80
N SER A 20 8.79 0.87 3.64
CA SER A 20 9.97 0.13 3.20
C SER A 20 9.58 -1.33 3.04
N THR A 21 9.65 -1.81 1.82
CA THR A 21 9.17 -3.15 1.43
C THR A 21 10.35 -4.10 1.32
N GLU A 22 11.23 -4.10 2.32
CA GLU A 22 12.38 -5.03 2.38
C GLU A 22 11.88 -6.49 2.30
N GLY A 23 12.41 -7.27 1.36
CA GLY A 23 12.07 -8.68 1.16
C GLY A 23 11.68 -9.05 -0.27
N THR A 24 11.72 -10.35 -0.56
CA THR A 24 11.34 -10.93 -1.85
C THR A 24 9.84 -11.23 -1.90
N GLY A 25 9.21 -11.12 -3.09
CA GLY A 25 7.80 -11.40 -3.30
C GLY A 25 6.96 -10.18 -3.66
N LYS A 26 5.75 -10.44 -4.16
CA LYS A 26 4.81 -9.42 -4.60
C LYS A 26 4.16 -8.73 -3.41
N LEU A 27 3.94 -7.43 -3.53
CA LEU A 27 3.23 -6.63 -2.53
C LEU A 27 1.81 -6.36 -3.00
N ILE A 28 0.85 -6.57 -2.11
CA ILE A 28 -0.58 -6.32 -2.37
C ILE A 28 -1.07 -5.31 -1.35
N LEU A 29 -1.68 -4.22 -1.83
CA LEU A 29 -2.34 -3.21 -1.01
C LEU A 29 -3.84 -3.27 -1.26
N GLN A 30 -4.62 -3.46 -0.21
CA GLN A 30 -6.08 -3.39 -0.29
C GLN A 30 -6.59 -2.17 0.48
N CYS A 31 -7.33 -1.30 -0.19
CA CYS A 31 -8.01 -0.19 0.48
C CYS A 31 -9.29 -0.71 1.16
N LEU A 32 -9.30 -0.68 2.49
CA LEU A 32 -10.42 -1.14 3.30
C LEU A 32 -11.42 -0.01 3.60
N GLY A 33 -11.02 1.25 3.44
CA GLY A 33 -11.89 2.39 3.71
C GLY A 33 -11.29 3.72 3.27
N GLY A 34 -12.15 4.62 2.81
CA GLY A 34 -11.77 5.97 2.38
C GLY A 34 -11.08 6.02 1.03
N SER A 35 -10.18 6.99 0.86
CA SER A 35 -9.45 7.25 -0.38
C SER A 35 -8.02 7.71 -0.13
N GLY A 36 -7.12 7.34 -1.02
CA GLY A 36 -5.70 7.62 -0.89
C GLY A 36 -5.00 7.78 -2.23
N TRP A 37 -3.87 8.48 -2.22
CA TRP A 37 -2.90 8.47 -3.31
C TRP A 37 -1.74 7.56 -2.91
N ILE A 38 -1.42 6.64 -3.80
CA ILE A 38 -0.32 5.70 -3.68
C ILE A 38 0.65 5.95 -4.84
N THR A 39 1.92 6.10 -4.52
CA THR A 39 3.01 6.18 -5.50
C THR A 39 4.12 5.21 -5.11
N ALA A 40 4.72 4.57 -6.10
CA ALA A 40 5.73 3.54 -5.91
C ALA A 40 7.06 4.04 -6.47
N LYS A 41 8.14 3.82 -5.71
CA LYS A 41 9.47 4.16 -6.18
C LYS A 41 9.80 3.38 -7.46
N ASP A 42 10.32 4.07 -8.47
CA ASP A 42 10.64 3.52 -9.79
C ASP A 42 9.42 3.03 -10.61
N ASP A 43 8.19 3.29 -10.14
CA ASP A 43 6.96 3.16 -10.92
C ASP A 43 6.63 4.52 -11.56
N PRO A 44 6.43 4.60 -12.88
CA PRO A 44 6.05 5.85 -13.54
C PRO A 44 4.59 6.27 -13.27
N ASN A 45 3.78 5.40 -12.66
CA ASN A 45 2.37 5.63 -12.42
C ASN A 45 2.07 6.04 -10.98
N ASP A 46 1.09 6.92 -10.85
CA ASP A 46 0.43 7.26 -9.61
C ASP A 46 -0.96 6.62 -9.56
N TYR A 47 -1.36 6.17 -8.38
CA TYR A 47 -2.62 5.47 -8.18
C TYR A 47 -3.50 6.23 -7.19
N ILE A 48 -4.70 6.59 -7.61
CA ILE A 48 -5.76 7.02 -6.70
C ILE A 48 -6.62 5.81 -6.38
N VAL A 49 -6.70 5.45 -5.11
CA VAL A 49 -7.47 4.30 -4.62
C VAL A 49 -8.67 4.76 -3.80
N TYR A 50 -9.72 3.95 -3.87
CA TYR A 50 -10.94 4.08 -3.07
C TYR A 50 -11.20 2.78 -2.33
N GLU A 51 -12.09 2.81 -1.35
CA GLU A 51 -12.56 1.61 -0.65
C GLU A 51 -12.90 0.48 -1.62
N GLY A 52 -12.35 -0.71 -1.35
CA GLY A 52 -12.50 -1.90 -2.19
C GLY A 52 -11.45 -2.05 -3.29
N CYS A 53 -10.65 -1.01 -3.59
CA CYS A 53 -9.55 -1.13 -4.55
C CYS A 53 -8.45 -2.06 -4.03
N VAL A 54 -7.86 -2.83 -4.94
CA VAL A 54 -6.69 -3.67 -4.71
C VAL A 54 -5.61 -3.26 -5.71
N LEU A 55 -4.41 -2.96 -5.21
CA LEU A 55 -3.22 -2.72 -6.01
C LEU A 55 -2.21 -3.83 -5.80
N GLU A 56 -1.61 -4.29 -6.88
CA GLU A 56 -0.53 -5.26 -6.87
C GLU A 56 0.72 -4.63 -7.47
N PHE A 57 1.82 -4.70 -6.73
CA PHE A 57 3.12 -4.23 -7.18
C PHE A 57 4.01 -5.42 -7.54
N PRO A 58 4.91 -5.24 -8.53
CA PRO A 58 5.84 -6.28 -8.92
C PRO A 58 6.76 -6.68 -7.75
N GLU A 59 7.42 -7.82 -7.92
CA GLU A 59 8.42 -8.27 -6.96
C GLU A 59 9.53 -7.24 -6.77
N ASN A 60 10.03 -7.15 -5.54
CA ASN A 60 11.12 -6.25 -5.17
C ASN A 60 10.81 -4.75 -5.35
N GLN A 61 9.53 -4.35 -5.39
CA GLN A 61 9.14 -2.95 -5.20
C GLN A 61 9.85 -2.42 -3.95
N PRO A 62 10.72 -1.41 -4.03
CA PRO A 62 11.61 -1.07 -2.91
C PRO A 62 10.97 -0.15 -1.86
N ALA A 63 10.06 0.72 -2.29
CA ALA A 63 9.33 1.62 -1.42
C ALA A 63 7.99 2.04 -2.02
N ILE A 64 7.02 2.30 -1.15
CA ILE A 64 5.72 2.88 -1.49
C ILE A 64 5.44 4.05 -0.57
N LEU A 65 4.95 5.15 -1.14
CA LEU A 65 4.42 6.28 -0.40
C LEU A 65 2.90 6.27 -0.49
N LEU A 66 2.26 6.36 0.67
CA LEU A 66 0.81 6.48 0.83
C LEU A 66 0.49 7.90 1.32
N GLN A 67 -0.58 8.50 0.80
CA GLN A 67 -1.16 9.74 1.28
C GLN A 67 -2.67 9.56 1.51
N GLY A 68 -3.16 9.97 2.68
CA GLY A 68 -4.61 10.04 2.95
C GLY A 68 -5.27 11.21 2.21
N LEU A 69 -6.33 10.93 1.43
CA LEU A 69 -7.10 11.95 0.69
C LEU A 69 -8.51 12.18 1.24
N SER A 70 -8.97 11.32 2.14
CA SER A 70 -10.23 11.47 2.89
C SER A 70 -9.96 11.69 4.38
N SER A 71 -11.02 11.91 5.17
CA SER A 71 -10.93 12.01 6.63
C SER A 71 -10.17 10.84 7.23
N LYS A 72 -10.38 9.63 6.71
CA LYS A 72 -9.63 8.43 7.07
C LYS A 72 -9.34 7.60 5.82
N LEU A 73 -8.13 7.07 5.72
CA LEU A 73 -7.71 6.05 4.78
C LEU A 73 -7.31 4.80 5.58
N GLU A 74 -7.79 3.63 5.18
CA GLU A 74 -7.37 2.34 5.75
C GLU A 74 -6.82 1.43 4.64
N ILE A 75 -5.57 1.02 4.76
CA ILE A 75 -4.90 0.10 3.82
C ILE A 75 -4.46 -1.16 4.57
N GLU A 76 -4.80 -2.32 4.03
CA GLU A 76 -4.18 -3.57 4.42
C GLU A 76 -3.01 -3.89 3.49
N VAL A 77 -1.87 -4.26 4.06
CA VAL A 77 -0.66 -4.64 3.33
C VAL A 77 -0.43 -6.13 3.48
N ARG A 78 -0.31 -6.83 2.35
CA ARG A 78 0.04 -8.25 2.30
C ARG A 78 1.23 -8.46 1.39
N ARG A 79 2.02 -9.48 1.71
CA ARG A 79 3.12 -9.95 0.85
C ARG A 79 2.91 -11.42 0.52
N VAL A 80 3.09 -11.75 -0.74
CA VAL A 80 2.94 -13.11 -1.27
C VAL A 80 4.30 -13.55 -1.81
N GLU A 81 4.89 -14.54 -1.15
CA GLU A 81 6.07 -15.25 -1.65
C GLU A 81 5.62 -16.16 -2.81
N CYS A 82 6.30 -16.07 -3.95
CA CYS A 82 6.08 -16.93 -5.12
C CYS A 82 7.06 -18.11 -5.11
#